data_AF-A0A915DRE2-F1
#
_entry.id   AF-A0A915DRE2-F1
#
_cell.length_a   1.000
_cell.length_b   1.000
_cell.length_c   1.000
_cell.angle_alpha   90.00
_cell.angle_beta   90.00
_cell.angle_gamma   90.00
#
_symmetry.space_group_name_H-M   'P 1'
#
loop_
_entity.id
_entity.type
_entity.pdbx_description
1 polymer ?
#
loop_
_entity_poly.entity_id
_entity_poly.type
_entity_poly.pdbx_seq_one_letter_code
_entity_poly.pdbx_strand_id
1 'polypeptide(L)' 'MLIFCSRRQRNLLFNCTHLICDGTFKYSPKGTTQIYRIFVFIRQTHSMPLVTVLLTEKTKVLYKRMW' A
#
# COMPACT_ATOMS: atom_id res chain seq x y z
N MET A 1 9.92 -7.23 4.31
CA MET A 1 8.90 -6.23 3.92
C MET A 1 9.48 -4.84 4.09
N LEU A 2 9.38 -3.99 3.08
CA LEU A 2 9.78 -2.58 3.16
C LEU A 2 8.55 -1.70 2.93
N ILE A 3 8.30 -0.73 3.80
CA ILE A 3 7.16 0.18 3.72
C ILE A 3 7.68 1.59 3.45
N PHE A 4 7.17 2.21 2.39
CA PHE A 4 7.45 3.58 2.01
C PHE A 4 6.19 4.42 2.23
N CYS A 5 6.30 5.36 3.17
CA CYS A 5 5.24 6.32 3.48
C CYS A 5 5.87 7.59 4.07
N SER A 6 5.59 8.74 3.46
CA SER A 6 6.00 10.03 4.00
C SER A 6 5.13 10.42 5.20
N ARG A 7 5.64 11.33 6.06
CA ARG A 7 4.88 11.85 7.20
C ARG A 7 3.56 12.50 6.77
N ARG A 8 3.56 13.20 5.63
CA ARG A 8 2.35 13.79 5.03
C ARG A 8 1.35 12.72 4.60
N GLN A 9 1.80 11.68 3.90
CA GLN A 9 0.94 10.57 3.46
C GLN A 9 0.34 9.84 4.66
N ARG A 10 1.11 9.61 5.73
CA ARG A 10 0.62 9.02 6.97
C ARG A 10 -0.49 9.86 7.61
N ASN A 11 -0.33 11.18 7.69
CA ASN A 11 -1.36 12.06 8.23
C ASN A 11 -2.65 12.04 7.39
N LEU A 12 -2.51 11.96 6.05
CA LEU A 12 -3.66 11.80 5.18
C LEU A 12 -4.37 10.46 5.41
N LEU A 13 -3.61 9.38 5.60
CA LEU A 13 -4.15 8.06 5.88
C LEU A 13 -5.03 8.03 7.15
N PHE A 14 -4.59 8.70 8.22
CA PHE A 14 -5.35 8.80 9.46
C PHE A 14 -6.70 9.53 9.32
N ASN A 15 -6.81 10.45 8.36
CA ASN A 15 -8.00 11.26 8.14
C ASN A 15 -8.90 10.72 7.02
N CYS A 16 -8.55 9.58 6.42
CA CYS A 16 -9.30 9.00 5.31
C CYS A 16 -10.37 8.01 5.79
N THR A 17 -11.55 8.10 5.19
CA THR A 17 -12.69 7.21 5.49
C THR A 17 -12.71 5.95 4.63
N HIS A 18 -12.07 5.98 3.46
CA HIS A 18 -12.04 4.87 2.52
C HIS A 18 -10.61 4.61 2.04
N LEU A 19 -10.23 3.33 2.09
CA LEU A 19 -8.95 2.81 1.65
C LEU A 19 -9.17 1.75 0.58
N ILE A 20 -8.38 1.80 -0.49
CA ILE A 20 -8.23 0.71 -1.45
C ILE A 20 -6.84 0.16 -1.30
N CYS A 21 -6.72 -1.16 -1.34
CA CYS A 21 -5.43 -1.80 -1.41
C CYS A 21 -5.33 -2.60 -2.71
N ASP A 22 -4.24 -2.41 -3.46
CA ASP A 22 -3.98 -3.14 -4.70
C ASP A 22 -2.58 -3.76 -4.69
N GLY A 23 -2.47 -4.96 -5.27
CA GLY A 23 -1.23 -5.72 -5.35
C GLY A 23 -0.82 -5.96 -6.80
N THR A 24 0.29 -5.37 -7.23
CA THR A 24 0.83 -5.59 -8.58
C THR A 24 2.04 -6.54 -8.55
N PHE A 25 2.02 -7.55 -9.43
CA PHE A 25 3.07 -8.58 -9.53
C PHE A 25 4.00 -8.39 -10.73
N LYS A 26 3.43 -8.00 -11.88
CA LYS A 26 4.11 -7.95 -13.19
C LYS A 26 5.32 -7.01 -13.22
N TYR A 27 5.36 -6.03 -12.32
CA TYR A 27 6.39 -4.99 -12.26
C TYR A 27 7.11 -4.95 -10.91
N SER A 28 7.17 -6.08 -10.19
CA SER A 28 7.89 -6.14 -8.91
C SER A 28 9.42 -6.07 -9.15
N PRO A 29 10.15 -5.20 -8.42
CA PRO A 29 11.61 -5.15 -8.51
C PRO A 29 12.25 -6.48 -8.17
N LYS A 30 13.42 -6.75 -8.75
CA LYS A 30 14.20 -7.96 -8.46
C LYS A 30 14.45 -8.09 -6.95
N GLY A 31 14.20 -9.28 -6.40
CA GLY A 31 14.27 -9.54 -4.95
C GLY A 31 12.97 -9.27 -4.19
N THR A 32 11.90 -8.84 -4.88
CA THR A 32 10.55 -8.73 -4.33
C THR A 32 9.58 -9.58 -5.13
N THR A 33 8.53 -10.06 -4.47
CA THR A 33 7.50 -10.92 -5.08
C THR A 33 6.25 -10.14 -5.46
N GLN A 34 6.06 -8.95 -4.87
CA GLN A 34 4.89 -8.11 -5.06
C GLN A 34 5.15 -6.68 -4.58
N ILE A 35 4.58 -5.73 -5.32
CA ILE A 35 4.36 -4.37 -4.83
C ILE A 35 2.91 -4.31 -4.34
N TYR A 36 2.71 -3.94 -3.09
CA TYR A 36 1.39 -3.70 -2.52
C TYR A 36 1.23 -2.20 -2.25
N ARG A 37 0.12 -1.61 -2.67
CA ARG A 37 -0.12 -0.17 -2.57
C ARG A 37 -1.43 0.10 -1.85
N ILE A 38 -1.40 1.05 -0.93
CA ILE A 38 -2.58 1.56 -0.25
C ILE A 38 -2.91 2.92 -0.85
N PHE A 39 -4.13 3.04 -1.35
CA PHE A 39 -4.70 4.24 -1.93
C PHE A 39 -5.79 4.77 -1.02
N VAL A 40 -5.93 6.09 -0.98
CA VAL A 40 -7.08 6.76 -0.37
C VAL A 40 -7.95 7.39 -1.43
N PHE A 41 -9.24 7.49 -1.15
CA PHE A 41 -10.13 8.34 -1.92
C PHE A 41 -10.10 9.77 -1.39
N ILE A 42 -9.82 10.71 -2.30
CA ILE A 42 -9.97 12.14 -2.08
C ILE A 42 -11.32 12.54 -2.68
N ARG A 43 -12.24 12.99 -1.83
CA ARG A 43 -13.58 13.47 -2.23
C ARG A 43 -14.36 12.48 -3.10
N GLN A 44 -14.17 11.18 -2.89
CA GLN A 44 -14.85 10.07 -3.58
C GLN A 44 -14.61 9.97 -5.11
N THR A 45 -13.86 10.88 -5.73
CA THR A 45 -13.65 10.90 -7.18
C THR A 45 -12.24 10.51 -7.61
N HIS A 46 -11.24 10.71 -6.74
CA HIS A 46 -9.84 10.44 -7.07
C HIS A 46 -9.21 9.48 -6.07
N SER A 47 -8.51 8.46 -6.58
CA SER A 47 -7.64 7.62 -5.76
C SER A 47 -6.21 8.13 -5.82
N MET A 48 -5.54 8.22 -4.67
CA MET A 48 -4.14 8.62 -4.58
C MET A 48 -3.33 7.58 -3.80
N PRO A 49 -2.21 7.07 -4.34
CA PRO A 49 -1.36 6.14 -3.60
C PRO A 49 -0.66 6.87 -2.44
N LEU A 50 -0.81 6.35 -1.23
CA LEU A 50 -0.16 6.90 -0.03
C LEU A 50 0.97 6.02 0.49
N VAL A 51 0.80 4.70 0.42
CA VAL A 51 1.77 3.75 0.96
C VAL A 51 2.14 2.79 -0.14
N THR A 52 3.43 2.56 -0.29
CA THR A 52 3.95 1.47 -1.12
C THR A 52 4.69 0.49 -0.24
N VAL A 53 4.36 -0.79 -0.36
CA VAL A 53 4.95 -1.89 0.38
C VAL A 53 5.60 -2.84 -0.62
N LEU A 54 6.88 -3.12 -0.41
CA LEU A 54 7.59 -4.15 -1.14
C LEU A 54 7.58 -5.43 -0.31
N LEU A 55 6.95 -6.47 -0.85
CA LEU A 55 6.83 -7.77 -0.22
C LEU A 55 7.83 -8.73 -0.85
N THR A 56 8.66 -9.34 -0.01
CA THR A 56 9.62 -10.37 -0.41
C THR A 56 8.98 -11.76 -0.46
N GLU A 57 7.78 -11.91 0.11
CA GLU A 57 7.06 -13.18 0.22
C GLU A 57 5.54 -12.97 0.18
N LYS A 58 4.78 -14.04 -0.10
CA LYS A 58 3.31 -14.02 -0.19
C LYS A 58 2.67 -14.95 0.84
N THR A 59 2.78 -14.61 2.12
CA THR A 59 2.17 -15.40 3.21
C THR A 59 0.92 -14.72 3.76
N LYS A 60 -0.10 -15.51 4.15
CA LYS A 60 -1.31 -14.98 4.82
C LYS A 60 -0.96 -14.15 6.07
N VAL A 61 0.12 -14.51 6.78
CA VAL A 61 0.61 -13.79 7.95
C VAL A 61 1.07 -12.38 7.58
N LEU A 62 1.79 -12.20 6.47
CA LEU A 62 2.22 -10.89 5.99
C LEU A 62 1.03 -10.00 5.62
N TYR A 63 0.03 -10.56 4.95
CA TYR A 63 -1.20 -9.82 4.63
C TYR A 63 -1.96 -9.36 5.88
N LYS A 64 -2.06 -10.22 6.90
CA LYS A 64 -2.68 -9.86 8.19
C LYS A 64 -1.94 -8.75 8.93
N ARG A 65 -0.63 -8.56 8.71
CA ARG A 65 0.15 -7.47 9.33
C ARG A 65 -0.02 -6.11 8.66
N MET A 66 -0.60 -6.08 7.45
CA MET A 66 -0.85 -4.85 6.70
C MET A 66 -2.25 -4.26 6.96
N TRP A 67 -3.07 -4.96 7.73
CA TRP A 67 -4.41 -4.56 8.17
C TRP A 67 -4.39 -4.26 9.67
#